data_AF-A0A0Q8UNR2-F1
#
_entry.id   AF-A0A0Q8UNR2-F1
#
_cell.length_a   1.000
_cell.length_b   1.000
_cell.length_c   1.000
_cell.angle_alpha   90.00
_cell.angle_beta   90.00
_cell.angle_gamma   90.00
#
_symmetry.space_group_name_H-M   'P 1'
#
loop_
_entity.id
_entity.type
_entity.pdbx_description
1 polymer ?
#
loop_
_entity_poly.entity_id
_entity_poly.type
_entity_poly.pdbx_seq_one_letter_code
_entity_poly.pdbx_strand_id
1 'polypeptide(L)'
;LYEGTPDSPEPGRWWKIIQDYKVSLFYTAPTAIRSFMKQGHEIPDSYDMTSLRILGSVGEPINPEAYVWYRTVIGGSGTGGRETPVV
;
A
#
# COMPACT_ATOMS: atom_id res chain seq x y z
N LEU A 1 1.73 -15.53 7.75
CA LEU A 1 3.12 -15.06 7.65
C LEU A 1 3.54 -15.18 6.19
N TYR A 2 4.08 -14.11 5.60
CA TYR A 2 4.60 -14.10 4.23
C TYR A 2 6.09 -13.72 4.31
N GLU A 3 6.95 -14.53 3.68
CA GLU A 3 8.42 -14.42 3.78
C GLU A 3 9.07 -14.20 2.40
N GLY A 4 8.43 -13.38 1.55
CA GLY A 4 8.96 -13.03 0.24
C GLY A 4 9.09 -11.52 0.04
N THR A 5 9.65 -11.14 -1.10
CA THR A 5 9.75 -9.73 -1.50
C THR A 5 8.41 -9.23 -2.07
N PRO A 6 8.17 -7.90 -2.09
CA PRO A 6 6.92 -7.34 -2.62
C PRO A 6 6.55 -7.70 -4.07
N ASP A 7 7.54 -8.14 -4.84
CA ASP A 7 7.54 -8.30 -6.29
C ASP A 7 7.80 -9.75 -6.74
N SER A 8 7.84 -10.72 -5.81
CA SER A 8 8.09 -12.13 -6.13
C SER A 8 6.91 -13.02 -5.71
N PRO A 9 6.40 -13.89 -6.60
CA PRO A 9 6.93 -14.24 -7.92
C PRO A 9 6.60 -13.23 -9.03
N GLU A 10 5.73 -12.28 -8.76
CA GLU A 10 5.26 -11.28 -9.72
C GLU A 10 5.12 -9.89 -9.08
N PRO A 11 5.27 -8.80 -9.86
CA PRO A 11 4.92 -7.46 -9.40
C PRO A 11 3.49 -7.42 -8.86
N GLY A 12 3.29 -6.76 -7.72
CA GLY A 12 1.98 -6.66 -7.08
C GLY A 12 1.63 -7.81 -6.14
N ARG A 13 2.59 -8.68 -5.80
CA ARG A 13 2.37 -9.79 -4.87
C ARG A 13 1.75 -9.36 -3.54
N TRP A 14 2.24 -8.27 -2.95
CA TRP A 14 1.69 -7.76 -1.68
C TRP A 14 0.24 -7.28 -1.83
N TRP A 15 -0.11 -6.64 -2.93
CA TRP A 15 -1.47 -6.17 -3.21
C TRP A 15 -2.43 -7.34 -3.40
N LYS A 16 -1.97 -8.39 -4.10
CA LYS A 16 -2.71 -9.66 -4.20
C LYS A 16 -2.99 -10.27 -2.83
N ILE A 17 -2.00 -10.29 -1.93
CA ILE A 17 -2.19 -10.78 -0.55
C ILE A 17 -3.24 -9.93 0.18
N ILE A 18 -3.18 -8.60 0.05
CA ILE A 18 -4.18 -7.71 0.66
C ILE A 18 -5.59 -8.04 0.15
N GLN A 19 -5.76 -8.17 -1.17
CA GLN A 19 -7.04 -8.50 -1.79
C GLN A 19 -7.57 -9.87 -1.37
N ASP A 20 -6.72 -10.91 -1.46
CA ASP A 20 -7.12 -12.31 -1.25
C ASP A 20 -7.46 -12.58 0.22
N TYR A 21 -6.72 -11.97 1.15
CA TYR A 21 -6.90 -12.18 2.59
C TYR A 21 -7.68 -11.05 3.28
N LYS A 22 -8.16 -10.06 2.52
CA LYS A 22 -8.89 -8.89 3.03
C LYS A 22 -8.15 -8.23 4.21
N VAL A 23 -6.85 -8.00 4.02
CA VAL A 23 -5.99 -7.37 5.03
C VAL A 23 -6.56 -5.99 5.39
N SER A 24 -6.63 -5.70 6.68
CA SER A 24 -7.16 -4.44 7.22
C SER A 24 -6.08 -3.43 7.63
N LEU A 25 -4.85 -3.88 7.86
CA LEU A 25 -3.72 -3.04 8.23
C LEU A 25 -2.51 -3.41 7.38
N PHE A 26 -1.93 -2.42 6.71
CA PHE A 26 -0.70 -2.58 5.93
C PHE A 26 0.38 -1.66 6.49
N TYR A 27 1.48 -2.26 6.94
CA TYR A 27 2.59 -1.57 7.63
C TYR A 27 3.90 -1.88 6.92
N THR A 28 4.61 -0.86 6.44
CA THR A 28 5.83 -1.04 5.65
C THR A 28 6.82 0.11 5.81
N ALA A 29 7.99 0.01 5.18
CA ALA A 29 8.99 1.07 5.21
C ALA A 29 8.80 2.08 4.05
N PRO A 30 9.10 3.38 4.24
CA PRO A 30 9.10 4.37 3.16
C PRO A 30 9.92 3.99 1.93
N THR A 31 11.03 3.26 2.09
CA THR A 31 11.81 2.73 0.96
C THR A 31 10.95 1.83 0.07
N ALA A 32 10.10 0.98 0.64
CA ALA A 32 9.19 0.15 -0.15
C ALA A 32 8.13 1.00 -0.85
N ILE A 33 7.54 1.97 -0.14
CA ILE A 33 6.57 2.93 -0.72
C ILE A 33 7.17 3.63 -1.95
N ARG A 34 8.39 4.18 -1.84
CA ARG A 34 9.09 4.83 -2.95
C ARG A 34 9.39 3.89 -4.10
N SER A 35 9.69 2.62 -3.82
CA SER A 35 9.86 1.61 -4.87
C SER A 35 8.56 1.37 -5.64
N PHE A 36 7.42 1.30 -4.96
CA PHE A 36 6.11 1.17 -5.62
C PHE A 36 5.74 2.41 -6.43
N MET A 37 6.02 3.61 -5.91
CA MET A 37 5.87 4.85 -6.67
C MET A 37 6.63 4.82 -8.00
N LYS A 38 7.88 4.32 -7.98
CA LYS A 38 8.71 4.20 -9.20
C LYS A 38 8.20 3.14 -10.17
N GLN A 39 7.56 2.09 -9.67
CA GLN A 39 6.98 1.02 -10.49
C GLN A 39 5.69 1.44 -11.19
N GLY A 40 5.02 2.50 -10.71
CA GLY A 40 3.77 2.99 -11.26
C GLY A 40 2.54 2.54 -10.47
N HIS A 41 1.46 3.32 -10.58
CA HIS A 41 0.22 3.07 -9.82
C HIS A 41 -0.70 2.04 -10.50
N GLU A 42 -0.45 1.72 -11.77
CA GLU A 42 -1.18 0.72 -12.53
C GLU A 42 -1.14 -0.68 -11.89
N ILE A 43 -0.05 -1.01 -11.18
CA ILE A 43 0.08 -2.30 -10.48
C ILE A 43 -0.89 -2.34 -9.29
N PRO A 44 -0.79 -1.46 -8.26
CA PRO A 44 -1.73 -1.48 -7.14
C PRO A 44 -3.19 -1.22 -7.56
N ASP A 45 -3.45 -0.38 -8.57
CA ASP A 45 -4.81 -0.11 -9.06
C ASP A 45 -5.52 -1.33 -9.66
N SER A 46 -4.77 -2.39 -10.01
CA SER A 46 -5.33 -3.64 -10.50
C SER A 46 -5.87 -4.58 -9.40
N TYR A 47 -5.77 -4.19 -8.11
CA TYR A 47 -6.20 -4.99 -6.97
C TYR A 47 -7.25 -4.28 -6.09
N ASP A 48 -8.18 -5.06 -5.53
CA ASP A 48 -9.15 -4.57 -4.54
C ASP A 48 -8.49 -4.40 -3.15
N MET A 49 -8.19 -3.14 -2.84
CA MET A 49 -7.61 -2.71 -1.55
C MET A 49 -8.66 -2.16 -0.56
N THR A 50 -9.96 -2.30 -0.85
CA THR A 50 -11.05 -1.70 -0.05
C THR A 50 -11.16 -2.25 1.38
N SER A 51 -10.48 -3.37 1.69
CA SER A 51 -10.38 -3.92 3.04
C SER A 51 -9.47 -3.11 3.96
N LEU A 52 -8.54 -2.34 3.42
CA LEU A 52 -7.58 -1.56 4.21
C LEU A 52 -8.31 -0.49 5.05
N ARG A 53 -7.84 -0.34 6.29
CA ARG A 53 -8.36 0.60 7.29
C ARG A 53 -7.27 1.46 7.89
N ILE A 54 -6.05 0.96 7.94
CA ILE A 54 -4.89 1.68 8.44
C ILE A 54 -3.70 1.38 7.52
N LEU A 55 -3.05 2.44 7.07
CA LEU A 55 -1.73 2.37 6.49
C LEU A 55 -0.74 2.83 7.53
N GLY A 56 0.43 2.20 7.63
CA GLY A 56 1.48 2.80 8.41
C GLY A 56 2.87 2.61 7.85
N SER A 57 3.76 3.43 8.40
CA SER A 57 5.11 3.63 7.92
C SER A 57 6.12 3.56 9.07
N VAL A 58 7.25 2.87 8.88
CA VAL A 58 8.28 2.72 9.93
C VAL A 58 9.70 2.66 9.40
N GLY A 59 10.65 2.93 10.29
CA GLY A 59 12.08 2.71 10.08
C GLY A 59 12.83 3.96 9.62
N GLU A 60 12.20 4.83 8.83
CA GLU A 60 12.77 6.08 8.35
C GLU A 60 11.67 7.16 8.19
N PRO A 61 12.03 8.46 8.10
CA PRO A 61 11.07 9.51 7.78
C PRO A 61 10.43 9.32 6.40
N ILE A 62 9.11 9.43 6.33
CA ILE A 62 8.38 9.51 5.07
C ILE A 62 8.42 10.95 4.54
N ASN A 63 8.75 11.12 3.25
CA ASN A 63 8.71 12.45 2.63
C ASN A 63 7.26 12.81 2.23
N PRO A 64 6.93 14.11 2.05
CA PRO A 64 5.56 14.53 1.75
C PRO A 64 4.96 13.91 0.48
N GLU A 65 5.75 13.75 -0.57
CA GLU A 65 5.30 13.18 -1.84
C GLU A 65 4.90 11.71 -1.69
N ALA A 66 5.73 10.92 -1.02
CA ALA A 66 5.45 9.51 -0.73
C ALA A 66 4.27 9.34 0.22
N TYR A 67 4.10 10.25 1.19
CA TYR A 67 2.92 10.25 2.05
C TYR A 67 1.64 10.44 1.24
N VAL A 68 1.61 11.47 0.38
CA VAL A 68 0.43 11.75 -0.46
C VAL A 68 0.15 10.58 -1.37
N TRP A 69 1.17 10.06 -2.09
CA TRP A 69 1.00 8.91 -2.97
C TRP A 69 0.48 7.68 -2.23
N TYR A 70 1.04 7.36 -1.06
CA TYR A 70 0.64 6.18 -0.28
C TYR A 70 -0.83 6.29 0.16
N ARG A 71 -1.23 7.47 0.63
CA ARG A 71 -2.61 7.75 1.00
C ARG A 71 -3.57 7.66 -0.20
N THR A 72 -3.19 8.20 -1.36
CA THR A 72 -4.09 8.28 -2.51
C THR A 72 -4.20 6.97 -3.27
N VAL A 73 -3.06 6.33 -3.56
CA VAL A 73 -3.00 5.13 -4.40
C VAL A 73 -3.32 3.88 -3.60
N ILE A 74 -2.70 3.70 -2.42
CA ILE A 74 -2.93 2.49 -1.62
C ILE A 74 -4.12 2.65 -0.67
N GLY A 75 -4.27 3.84 -0.07
CA GLY A 75 -5.33 4.10 0.91
C GLY A 75 -6.71 4.31 0.27
N GLY A 76 -6.74 4.66 -1.02
CA GLY A 76 -7.94 4.99 -1.79
C GLY A 76 -8.58 6.33 -1.39
N SER A 77 -9.16 7.02 -2.36
CA SER A 77 -10.11 8.12 -2.14
C SER A 77 -11.46 7.53 -1.74
N GLY A 78 -11.63 7.17 -0.47
CA GLY A 78 -12.76 6.37 0.01
C GLY A 78 -14.13 6.78 -0.54
N THR A 79 -14.78 5.87 -1.28
CA THR A 79 -16.17 6.01 -1.80
C THR A 79 -17.25 5.92 -0.71
N GLY A 80 -16.89 6.10 0.56
CA GLY A 80 -17.78 6.11 1.72
C GLY A 80 -17.41 7.15 2.79
N GLY A 81 -16.59 8.15 2.46
CA GLY A 81 -16.21 9.21 3.40
C GLY A 81 -15.23 8.79 4.51
N ARG A 82 -14.66 7.58 4.45
CA ARG A 82 -13.60 7.14 5.36
C ARG A 82 -12.26 7.31 4.68
N GLU A 83 -11.50 8.31 5.11
CA GLU A 83 -10.09 8.44 4.74
C GLU A 83 -9.29 7.39 5.50
N THR A 84 -8.49 6.58 4.79
CA THR A 84 -7.56 5.64 5.41
C THR A 84 -6.39 6.44 6.00
N PRO A 85 -6.22 6.53 7.33
CA PRO A 85 -5.11 7.27 7.91
C PRO A 85 -3.79 6.56 7.61
N VAL A 86 -2.76 7.36 7.37
CA VAL A 86 -1.36 6.93 7.36
C VAL A 86 -0.79 7.30 8.74
N VAL A 87 -0.39 6.28 9.51
CA VAL A 87 0.20 6.42 10.86
C VAL A 87 1.68 6.05 10.90
#